data_AF-A0A941XXV1-F1
#
_entry.id   AF-A0A941XXV1-F1
#
_cell.length_a   1.000
_cell.length_b   1.000
_cell.length_c   1.000
_cell.angle_alpha   90.00
_cell.angle_beta   90.00
_cell.angle_gamma   90.00
#
_symmetry.space_group_name_H-M   'P 1'
#
loop_
_entity.id
_entity.type
_entity.pdbx_description
1 polymer ?
#
loop_
_entity_poly.entity_id
_entity_poly.type
_entity_poly.pdbx_seq_one_letter_code
_entity_poly.pdbx_strand_id
1 'polypeptide(L)'
;EEDIRARRRFDDCVAQTAYPVDIHNEHNLVLIHLEPGEYYEIPYRCLVTRELDNLLVAGRCSSATFAAQSSMRIQLVCMALGEAAGIAAALNPEVRAVDGAQVRRCMQAHGAVFAGR
;
A
#
# COMPACT_ATOMS: atom_id res chain seq x y z
N GLU A 1 7.92 7.14 -4.80
CA GLU A 1 8.68 6.62 -5.97
C GLU A 1 9.98 5.94 -5.55
N GLU A 2 10.78 6.55 -4.68
CA GLU A 2 12.01 5.95 -4.14
C GLU A 2 11.79 4.55 -3.54
N ASP A 3 10.68 4.34 -2.84
CA ASP A 3 10.34 3.03 -2.26
C ASP A 3 10.19 1.93 -3.33
N ILE A 4 9.68 2.27 -4.51
CA ILE A 4 9.57 1.35 -5.66
C ILE A 4 10.97 1.08 -6.20
N ARG A 5 11.77 2.14 -6.44
CA ARG A 5 13.15 2.03 -6.93
C ARG A 5 14.03 1.19 -6.01
N ALA A 6 13.87 1.33 -4.70
CA ALA A 6 14.63 0.60 -3.69
C ALA A 6 13.98 -0.72 -3.24
N ARG A 7 12.85 -1.14 -3.85
CA ARG A 7 12.10 -2.38 -3.48
C ARG A 7 11.86 -2.48 -1.98
N ARG A 8 11.49 -1.36 -1.36
CA ARG A 8 11.46 -1.26 0.11
C ARG A 8 10.51 -2.26 0.75
N ARG A 9 10.94 -2.71 1.93
CA ARG A 9 10.22 -3.59 2.85
C ARG A 9 9.88 -2.81 4.10
N PHE A 10 8.71 -3.07 4.66
CA PHE A 10 8.18 -2.37 5.82
C PHE A 10 7.62 -3.36 6.83
N ASP A 11 7.87 -3.12 8.11
CA ASP A 11 7.33 -3.94 9.20
C ASP A 11 5.79 -3.88 9.22
N ASP A 12 5.24 -2.73 8.87
CA ASP A 12 3.80 -2.43 8.76
C ASP A 12 3.25 -2.55 7.32
N CYS A 13 3.84 -3.40 6.48
CA CYS A 13 3.31 -3.69 5.14
C CYS A 13 1.88 -4.24 5.19
N VAL A 14 0.98 -3.64 4.40
CA VAL A 14 -0.42 -4.09 4.24
C VAL A 14 -0.78 -4.43 2.78
N ALA A 15 0.09 -4.12 1.82
CA ALA A 15 -0.04 -4.60 0.45
C ALA A 15 1.35 -4.77 -0.20
N GLN A 16 1.44 -5.73 -1.12
CA GLN A 16 2.64 -5.98 -1.94
C GLN A 16 2.24 -5.95 -3.41
N THR A 17 3.09 -5.41 -4.27
CA THR A 17 2.85 -5.44 -5.71
C THR A 17 4.16 -5.38 -6.48
N ALA A 18 4.13 -6.00 -7.67
CA ALA A 18 5.16 -5.92 -8.69
C ALA A 18 4.63 -5.27 -9.98
N TYR A 19 3.45 -4.63 -9.91
CA TYR A 19 2.88 -3.94 -11.06
C TYR A 19 3.84 -2.83 -11.52
N PRO A 20 4.09 -2.67 -12.83
CA PRO A 20 5.02 -1.65 -13.30
C PRO A 20 4.53 -0.24 -12.98
N VAL A 21 5.46 0.72 -12.93
CA VAL A 21 5.08 2.13 -13.08
C VAL A 21 4.51 2.29 -14.48
N ASP A 22 3.26 2.73 -14.58
CA ASP A 22 2.45 2.73 -15.81
C ASP A 22 1.88 4.14 -16.08
N ILE A 23 2.70 5.00 -16.69
CA ILE A 23 2.37 6.40 -16.94
C ILE A 23 1.96 6.58 -18.41
N HIS A 24 0.72 7.01 -18.62
CA HIS A 24 0.14 7.30 -19.92
C HIS A 24 0.25 8.80 -20.20
N ASN A 25 0.95 9.17 -21.27
CA ASN A 25 0.98 10.53 -21.79
C ASN A 25 0.29 10.58 -23.16
N GLU A 26 0.08 11.77 -23.70
CA GLU A 26 -0.64 11.99 -24.97
C GLU A 26 -0.05 11.22 -26.18
N HIS A 27 1.24 10.91 -26.14
CA HIS A 27 1.96 10.33 -27.27
C HIS A 27 2.74 9.05 -26.95
N ASN A 28 2.89 8.70 -25.67
CA ASN A 28 3.67 7.55 -25.26
C ASN A 28 3.21 6.94 -23.93
N LEU A 29 3.62 5.69 -23.74
CA LEU A 29 3.48 4.93 -22.51
C LEU A 29 4.87 4.74 -21.90
N VAL A 30 5.03 5.15 -20.64
CA VAL A 30 6.23 4.88 -19.84
C VAL A 30 5.94 3.72 -18.90
N LEU A 31 6.58 2.58 -19.17
CA LEU A 31 6.58 1.40 -18.32
C LEU A 31 7.94 1.22 -17.65
N ILE A 32 7.96 1.19 -16.31
CA ILE A 32 9.15 0.80 -15.55
C ILE A 32 8.82 -0.48 -14.80
N HIS A 33 9.42 -1.58 -15.26
CA HIS A 33 9.27 -2.89 -14.65
C HIS A 33 10.28 -3.08 -13.51
N LEU A 34 9.90 -3.92 -12.54
CA LEU A 34 10.85 -4.52 -11.61
C LEU A 34 11.39 -5.81 -12.25
N GLU A 35 12.53 -6.29 -11.76
CA GLU A 35 13.08 -7.57 -12.22
C GLU A 35 12.18 -8.74 -11.76
N PRO A 36 12.20 -9.89 -12.46
CA PRO A 36 11.43 -11.06 -12.06
C PRO A 36 11.69 -11.46 -10.60
N GLY A 37 10.61 -11.62 -9.82
CA GLY A 37 10.67 -11.95 -8.40
C GLY A 37 10.80 -10.74 -7.47
N GLU A 38 11.03 -9.54 -8.01
CA GLU A 38 10.98 -8.31 -7.23
C GLU A 38 9.56 -7.81 -7.05
N TYR A 39 9.35 -7.11 -5.95
CA TYR A 39 8.11 -6.41 -5.60
C TYR A 39 8.47 -5.26 -4.67
N TYR A 40 7.53 -4.36 -4.42
CA TYR A 40 7.63 -3.37 -3.34
C TYR A 40 6.41 -3.47 -2.42
N GLU A 41 6.56 -2.88 -1.24
CA GLU A 41 5.53 -2.92 -0.20
C GLU A 41 4.87 -1.55 -0.02
N ILE A 42 3.62 -1.56 0.41
CA ILE A 42 2.85 -0.37 0.77
C ILE A 42 2.53 -0.48 2.26
N PRO A 43 3.09 0.42 3.09
CA PRO A 43 2.92 0.36 4.52
C PRO A 43 1.60 1.01 4.96
N TYR A 44 1.07 0.56 6.11
CA TYR A 44 -0.15 1.08 6.72
C TYR A 44 -0.13 2.60 6.90
N ARG A 45 1.04 3.16 7.28
CA ARG A 45 1.20 4.62 7.44
C ARG A 45 0.84 5.45 6.20
N CYS A 46 0.81 4.85 5.00
CA CYS A 46 0.36 5.56 3.79
C CYS A 46 -1.16 5.86 3.76
N LEU A 47 -1.95 5.16 4.57
CA LEU A 47 -3.38 5.40 4.73
C LEU A 47 -3.70 6.48 5.78
N VAL A 48 -2.76 6.75 6.69
CA VAL A 48 -2.97 7.60 7.85
C VAL A 48 -2.83 9.07 7.47
N THR A 49 -3.87 9.88 7.73
CA THR A 49 -3.81 11.34 7.57
C THR A 49 -3.18 12.00 8.81
N ARG A 50 -2.58 13.18 8.60
CA ARG A 50 -2.05 14.05 9.66
C ARG A 50 -3.09 15.03 10.21
N GLU A 51 -4.27 15.09 9.61
CA GLU A 51 -5.32 16.07 9.94
C GLU A 51 -6.32 15.56 10.98
N LEU A 52 -6.82 14.34 10.81
CA LEU A 52 -7.82 13.70 11.70
C LEU A 52 -7.32 12.36 12.25
N ASP A 53 -7.52 12.12 13.54
CA ASP A 53 -7.04 10.91 14.23
C ASP A 53 -7.88 9.65 13.90
N ASN A 54 -9.12 9.85 13.44
CA ASN A 54 -10.12 8.82 13.15
C ASN A 54 -10.42 8.63 11.64
N LEU A 55 -9.55 9.12 10.75
CA LEU A 55 -9.73 9.03 9.29
C LEU A 55 -8.58 8.24 8.63
N LEU A 56 -8.94 7.31 7.74
CA LEU A 56 -8.02 6.67 6.80
C LEU A 56 -8.38 6.99 5.36
N VAL A 57 -7.36 7.09 4.52
CA VAL A 57 -7.48 7.32 3.08
C VAL A 57 -6.95 6.10 2.34
N ALA A 58 -7.85 5.18 1.97
CA ALA A 58 -7.51 3.88 1.41
C ALA A 58 -7.70 3.82 -0.13
N GLY A 59 -6.74 3.22 -0.84
CA GLY A 59 -6.83 2.95 -2.27
C GLY A 59 -6.32 4.11 -3.13
N ARG A 60 -7.11 4.53 -4.12
CA ARG A 60 -6.70 5.53 -5.14
C ARG A 60 -6.41 6.91 -4.57
N CYS A 61 -6.96 7.23 -3.40
CA CYS A 61 -6.73 8.50 -2.71
C CYS A 61 -5.55 8.45 -1.73
N SER A 62 -4.91 7.28 -1.52
CA SER A 62 -3.80 7.14 -0.58
C SER A 62 -2.58 7.97 -0.99
N SER A 63 -1.80 8.42 0.00
CA SER A 63 -0.67 9.31 -0.22
C SER A 63 0.46 8.63 -0.98
N ALA A 64 0.80 9.15 -2.17
CA ALA A 64 1.96 8.74 -2.94
C ALA A 64 2.34 9.80 -4.00
N THR A 65 3.59 9.74 -4.47
CA THR A 65 4.03 10.48 -5.68
C THR A 65 3.25 10.02 -6.91
N PHE A 66 3.11 10.88 -7.93
CA PHE A 66 2.43 10.55 -9.20
C PHE A 66 2.90 9.21 -9.81
N ALA A 67 4.22 9.01 -9.93
CA ALA A 67 4.79 7.77 -10.46
C ALA A 67 4.53 6.54 -9.57
N ALA A 68 4.37 6.71 -8.27
CA ALA A 68 3.99 5.60 -7.39
C ALA A 68 2.51 5.27 -7.52
N GLN A 69 1.65 6.30 -7.57
CA GLN A 69 0.22 6.15 -7.84
C GLN A 69 -0.04 5.43 -9.15
N SER A 70 0.74 5.69 -10.21
CA SER A 70 0.56 5.00 -11.49
C SER A 70 0.77 3.48 -11.42
N SER A 71 1.53 2.99 -10.44
CA SER A 71 1.74 1.56 -10.17
C SER A 71 0.80 1.00 -9.09
N MET A 72 0.72 1.66 -7.92
CA MET A 72 0.05 1.08 -6.75
C MET A 72 -1.48 1.10 -6.81
N ARG A 73 -2.10 1.90 -7.69
CA ARG A 73 -3.56 2.12 -7.66
C ARG A 73 -4.41 1.04 -8.32
N ILE A 74 -3.82 -0.12 -8.64
CA ILE A 74 -4.52 -1.26 -9.25
C ILE A 74 -5.55 -1.89 -8.29
N GLN A 75 -6.55 -2.60 -8.82
CA GLN A 75 -7.66 -3.12 -8.01
C GLN A 75 -7.20 -4.00 -6.84
N LEU A 76 -6.24 -4.91 -7.08
CA LEU A 76 -5.73 -5.83 -6.06
C LEU A 76 -5.15 -5.10 -4.85
N VAL A 77 -4.34 -4.08 -5.10
CA VAL A 77 -3.77 -3.24 -4.05
C VAL A 77 -4.87 -2.45 -3.34
N CYS A 78 -5.79 -1.83 -4.08
CA CYS A 78 -6.89 -1.07 -3.46
C CYS A 78 -7.76 -1.94 -2.56
N MET A 79 -8.00 -3.20 -2.93
CA MET A 79 -8.73 -4.16 -2.08
C MET A 79 -7.97 -4.45 -0.79
N ALA A 80 -6.66 -4.74 -0.87
CA ALA A 80 -5.84 -4.97 0.32
C ALA A 80 -5.79 -3.74 1.24
N LEU A 81 -5.68 -2.53 0.68
CA LEU A 81 -5.73 -1.29 1.45
C LEU A 81 -7.10 -1.06 2.12
N GLY A 82 -8.19 -1.44 1.46
CA GLY A 82 -9.54 -1.39 2.04
C GLY A 82 -9.72 -2.36 3.20
N GLU A 83 -9.22 -3.60 3.06
CA GLU A 83 -9.21 -4.58 4.14
C GLU A 83 -8.41 -4.08 5.34
N ALA A 84 -7.19 -3.57 5.09
CA ALA A 84 -6.33 -3.01 6.13
C ALA A 84 -7.02 -1.86 6.89
N ALA A 85 -7.72 -0.99 6.17
CA ALA A 85 -8.47 0.11 6.78
C ALA A 85 -9.63 -0.38 7.65
N GLY A 86 -10.39 -1.39 7.19
CA GLY A 86 -11.47 -1.99 7.97
C GLY A 86 -10.98 -2.66 9.25
N ILE A 87 -9.87 -3.40 9.16
CA ILE A 87 -9.21 -4.02 10.32
C ILE A 87 -8.76 -2.93 11.31
N ALA A 88 -8.10 -1.88 10.83
CA ALA A 88 -7.64 -0.80 11.70
C ALA A 88 -8.80 -0.12 12.45
N ALA A 89 -9.90 0.18 11.75
CA ALA A 89 -11.10 0.76 12.34
C ALA A 89 -11.76 -0.16 13.38
N ALA A 90 -11.67 -1.48 13.20
CA ALA A 90 -12.15 -2.46 14.18
C ALA A 90 -11.24 -2.57 15.41
N LEU A 91 -9.94 -2.32 15.26
CA LEU A 91 -8.97 -2.32 16.36
C LEU A 91 -9.07 -1.07 17.24
N ASN A 92 -9.27 0.10 16.63
CA ASN A 92 -9.35 1.37 17.35
C ASN A 92 -10.15 2.42 16.55
N PRO A 93 -11.12 3.13 17.16
CA PRO A 93 -11.79 4.26 16.49
C PRO A 93 -10.82 5.39 16.11
N GLU A 94 -9.76 5.61 16.89
CA GLU A 94 -8.66 6.53 16.57
C GLU A 94 -7.59 5.79 15.76
N VAL A 95 -7.92 5.53 14.49
CA VAL A 95 -7.11 4.75 13.53
C VAL A 95 -5.67 5.23 13.37
N ARG A 96 -5.36 6.50 13.66
CA ARG A 96 -3.98 7.02 13.68
C ARG A 96 -3.10 6.36 14.74
N ALA A 97 -3.69 5.94 15.87
CA ALA A 97 -2.96 5.30 16.96
C ALA A 97 -2.71 3.81 16.74
N VAL A 98 -3.24 3.23 15.65
CA VAL A 98 -3.11 1.80 15.35
C VAL A 98 -1.69 1.48 14.88
N ASP A 99 -1.09 0.45 15.48
CA ASP A 99 0.15 -0.15 14.98
C ASP A 99 -0.14 -0.92 13.68
N GLY A 100 0.43 -0.47 12.56
CA GLY A 100 0.25 -1.11 11.27
C GLY A 100 0.81 -2.54 11.21
N ALA A 101 1.78 -2.91 12.05
CA ALA A 101 2.22 -4.29 12.16
C ALA A 101 1.13 -5.19 12.78
N GLN A 102 0.27 -4.64 13.64
CA GLN A 102 -0.91 -5.34 14.15
C GLN A 102 -1.94 -5.58 13.05
N VAL A 103 -2.20 -4.57 12.21
CA VAL A 103 -3.08 -4.71 11.04
C VAL A 103 -2.59 -5.83 10.14
N ARG A 104 -1.29 -5.86 9.82
CA ARG A 104 -0.66 -6.94 9.04
C ARG A 104 -0.89 -8.32 9.67
N ARG A 105 -0.68 -8.46 10.99
CA ARG A 105 -0.93 -9.73 11.71
C ARG A 105 -2.38 -10.18 11.59
N CYS A 106 -3.33 -9.25 11.68
CA CYS A 106 -4.75 -9.55 11.49
C CYS A 106 -5.05 -9.99 10.04
N MET A 107 -4.50 -9.32 9.03
CA MET A 107 -4.64 -9.75 7.63
C MET A 107 -4.09 -11.17 7.43
N GLN A 108 -2.93 -11.49 8.02
CA GLN A 108 -2.37 -12.85 7.97
C GLN A 108 -3.27 -13.87 8.65
N ALA A 109 -3.89 -13.52 9.79
CA ALA A 109 -4.87 -14.38 10.46
C ALA A 109 -6.14 -14.61 9.61
N HIS A 110 -6.49 -13.68 8.72
CA HIS A 110 -7.55 -13.84 7.72
C HIS A 110 -7.10 -14.55 6.43
N GLY A 111 -5.84 -15.01 6.37
CA GLY A 111 -5.30 -15.79 5.25
C GLY A 111 -4.47 -14.99 4.24
N ALA A 112 -4.20 -13.70 4.48
CA ALA A 112 -3.29 -12.94 3.63
C ALA A 112 -1.86 -13.51 3.70
N VAL A 113 -1.27 -13.74 2.52
CA VAL A 113 0.12 -14.19 2.40
C VAL A 113 0.97 -13.03 1.92
N PHE A 114 1.98 -12.69 2.71
CA PHE A 114 3.02 -11.72 2.33
C PHE A 114 4.26 -12.52 1.94
N ALA A 115 4.86 -12.21 0.79
CA ALA A 115 6.13 -12.76 0.40
C ALA A 115 7.17 -12.53 1.51
N GLY A 116 7.93 -13.59 1.83
CA GLY A 116 8.94 -13.60 2.88
C GLY A 116 10.10 -12.64 2.58
N ARG A 117 10.85 -12.28 3.62
CA ARG A 117 12.13 -11.57 3.46
C ARG A 117 13.21 -12.50 2.94
#